data_AF-A0A8S3J7M0-F1
#
_entry.id   AF-A0A8S3J7M0-F1
#
_cell.length_a   1.000
_cell.length_b   1.000
_cell.length_c   1.000
_cell.angle_alpha   90.00
_cell.angle_beta   90.00
_cell.angle_gamma   90.00
#
_symmetry.space_group_name_H-M   'P 1'
#
loop_
_entity.id
_entity.type
_entity.pdbx_description
1 polymer ?
#
loop_
_entity_poly.entity_id
_entity_poly.type
_entity_poly.pdbx_seq_one_letter_code
_entity_poly.pdbx_strand_id
1 'polypeptide(L)'
;MLAIFFGTYFMFSFFSLTVTQRSIPLQYVDGYRSSCKLHLAGNFNLIISAPHGGNVMTNDIPDRTSGGCRRSGSSCTWHYADNCLDGQRCATTTVQDYLSDEFAQNVAEELNNKYNLKPFVVIGKWHRKKVDFNREINEATLNHPEAINAHKSYHINLKNAINKIEQQYGKGLLIDIHGQGVGK
;
A
#
# COMPACT_ATOMS: atom_id res chain seq x y z
N MET A 1 36.22 42.34 62.65
CA MET A 1 36.61 42.00 61.27
C MET A 1 35.40 41.33 60.64
N LEU A 2 34.60 42.09 59.88
CA LEU A 2 33.34 41.62 59.28
C LEU A 2 33.64 40.98 57.92
N ALA A 3 33.34 39.70 57.74
CA ALA A 3 33.50 39.02 56.45
C ALA A 3 32.15 39.04 55.71
N ILE A 4 32.11 39.74 54.58
CA ILE A 4 30.98 39.78 53.66
C ILE A 4 31.19 38.67 52.63
N PHE A 5 30.30 37.67 52.60
CA PHE A 5 30.28 36.65 51.54
C PHE A 5 29.39 37.11 50.39
N PHE A 6 29.98 37.37 49.22
CA PHE A 6 29.25 37.55 47.97
C PHE A 6 28.98 36.17 47.36
N GLY A 7 27.76 35.67 47.47
CA GLY A 7 27.30 34.48 46.76
C GLY A 7 26.90 34.84 45.32
N THR A 8 27.63 34.35 44.33
CA THR A 8 27.25 34.47 42.92
C THR A 8 26.22 33.38 42.58
N TYR A 9 24.96 33.77 42.39
CA TYR A 9 23.92 32.88 41.89
C TYR A 9 24.12 32.63 40.39
N PHE A 10 24.52 31.42 40.02
CA PHE A 10 24.58 30.99 38.61
C PHE A 10 23.21 30.46 38.21
N MET A 11 22.38 31.29 37.56
CA MET A 11 21.16 30.81 36.90
C MET A 11 21.55 29.98 35.68
N PHE A 12 21.46 28.66 35.77
CA PHE A 12 21.44 27.79 34.59
C PHE A 12 20.08 27.94 33.90
N SER A 13 20.02 28.83 32.91
CA SER A 13 18.90 28.89 31.97
C SER A 13 18.97 27.66 31.07
N PHE A 14 18.11 26.66 31.33
CA PHE A 14 17.88 25.57 30.40
C PHE A 14 17.12 26.12 29.20
N PHE A 15 17.86 26.59 28.19
CA PHE A 15 17.30 26.83 26.87
C PHE A 15 16.92 25.47 26.28
N SER A 16 15.65 25.09 26.41
CA SER A 16 15.10 23.94 25.68
C SER A 16 15.00 24.33 24.22
N LEU A 17 16.09 24.17 23.48
CA LEU A 17 16.09 24.22 22.02
C LEU A 17 15.20 23.08 21.53
N THR A 18 13.94 23.38 21.24
CA THR A 18 13.10 22.49 20.43
C THR A 18 13.70 22.47 19.03
N VAL A 19 14.67 21.57 18.81
CA VAL A 19 15.09 21.20 17.47
C VAL A 19 13.88 20.55 16.82
N THR A 20 13.23 21.27 15.90
CA THR A 20 12.25 20.67 15.02
C THR A 20 13.02 19.74 14.09
N GLN A 21 13.17 18.49 14.50
CA GLN A 21 13.79 17.47 13.68
C GLN A 21 12.88 17.25 12.48
N ARG A 22 13.23 17.84 11.32
CA ARG A 22 12.57 17.52 10.06
C ARG A 22 12.83 16.04 9.78
N SER A 23 11.81 15.23 9.91
CA SER A 23 11.77 13.87 9.41
C SER A 23 12.08 13.88 7.91
N ILE A 24 12.95 12.96 7.50
CA ILE A 24 13.20 12.70 6.08
C ILE A 24 12.00 11.88 5.58
N PRO A 25 11.39 12.23 4.42
CA PRO A 25 10.29 11.47 3.85
C PRO A 25 10.63 9.99 3.67
N LEU A 26 9.62 9.12 3.73
CA LEU A 26 9.84 7.70 3.51
C LEU A 26 10.32 7.45 2.08
N GLN A 27 11.34 6.60 1.94
CA GLN A 27 11.81 6.17 0.62
C GLN A 27 10.95 5.02 0.10
N TYR A 28 10.50 5.15 -1.15
CA TYR A 28 9.73 4.12 -1.84
C TYR A 28 10.52 3.55 -3.00
N VAL A 29 10.36 2.24 -3.22
CA VAL A 29 10.86 1.53 -4.40
C VAL A 29 9.69 0.96 -5.19
N ASP A 30 9.85 0.88 -6.51
CA ASP A 30 8.86 0.29 -7.38
C ASP A 30 8.99 -1.24 -7.43
N GLY A 31 7.84 -1.92 -7.47
CA GLY A 31 7.76 -3.35 -7.79
C GLY A 31 7.82 -3.60 -9.30
N TYR A 32 7.44 -4.81 -9.70
CA TYR A 32 7.44 -5.24 -11.09
C TYR A 32 6.74 -4.22 -12.01
N ARG A 33 7.47 -3.71 -13.01
CA ARG A 33 6.97 -2.71 -13.98
C ARG A 33 6.24 -1.54 -13.33
N SER A 34 6.71 -1.10 -12.16
CA SER A 34 6.08 -0.03 -11.38
C SER A 34 4.59 -0.31 -11.09
N SER A 35 4.20 -1.58 -10.96
CA SER A 35 2.81 -1.99 -10.66
C SER A 35 2.38 -1.67 -9.25
N CYS A 36 3.34 -1.52 -8.33
CA CYS A 36 3.15 -1.12 -6.95
C CYS A 36 4.37 -0.30 -6.48
N LYS A 37 4.18 0.56 -5.46
CA LYS A 37 5.26 1.23 -4.70
C LYS A 37 5.33 0.69 -3.28
N LEU A 38 6.54 0.62 -2.74
CA LEU A 38 6.85 -0.15 -1.54
C LEU A 38 7.78 0.63 -0.61
N HIS A 39 7.46 0.68 0.69
CA HIS A 39 8.40 1.04 1.74
C HIS A 39 8.63 -0.18 2.65
N LEU A 40 9.78 -0.84 2.52
CA LEU A 40 10.09 -2.08 3.26
C LEU A 40 11.17 -1.89 4.35
N ALA A 41 11.57 -0.65 4.62
CA ALA A 41 12.53 -0.28 5.66
C ALA A 41 11.81 0.26 6.92
N GLY A 42 10.71 -0.41 7.31
CA GLY A 42 9.90 -0.03 8.46
C GLY A 42 10.58 -0.33 9.80
N ASN A 43 10.30 0.51 10.80
CA ASN A 43 10.76 0.36 12.20
C ASN A 43 9.60 0.25 13.19
N PHE A 44 8.39 -0.02 12.68
CA PHE A 44 7.16 -0.11 13.46
C PHE A 44 6.34 -1.32 13.00
N ASN A 45 5.65 -1.99 13.92
CA ASN A 45 4.92 -3.24 13.66
C ASN A 45 3.54 -3.01 13.00
N LEU A 46 3.52 -2.12 12.00
CA LEU A 46 2.35 -1.76 11.20
C LEU A 46 2.68 -1.90 9.72
N ILE A 47 1.77 -2.54 8.98
CA ILE A 47 1.74 -2.55 7.51
C ILE A 47 0.54 -1.75 7.07
N ILE A 48 0.76 -0.81 6.15
CA ILE A 48 -0.29 -0.07 5.45
C ILE A 48 -0.31 -0.55 4.01
N SER A 49 -1.46 -1.02 3.54
CA SER A 49 -1.67 -1.38 2.15
C SER A 49 -2.80 -0.59 1.52
N ALA A 50 -2.69 -0.32 0.22
CA ALA A 50 -3.79 0.24 -0.57
C ALA A 50 -3.75 -0.36 -1.98
N PRO A 51 -4.62 -1.33 -2.30
CA PRO A 51 -4.53 -2.07 -3.55
C PRO A 51 -5.10 -1.29 -4.74
N HIS A 52 -6.04 -0.38 -4.53
CA HIS A 52 -6.94 0.09 -5.61
C HIS A 52 -6.92 1.60 -5.88
N GLY A 53 -5.98 2.36 -5.29
CA GLY A 53 -5.84 3.80 -5.55
C GLY A 53 -5.05 4.15 -6.81
N GLY A 54 -4.35 3.20 -7.42
CA GLY A 54 -3.56 3.43 -8.63
C GLY A 54 -4.37 3.81 -9.87
N ASN A 55 -3.80 4.65 -10.73
CA ASN A 55 -4.41 5.12 -11.98
C ASN A 55 -3.63 4.71 -13.25
N VAL A 56 -2.54 3.96 -13.12
CA VAL A 56 -1.70 3.59 -14.26
C VAL A 56 -2.43 2.59 -15.15
N MET A 57 -2.68 2.99 -16.40
CA MET A 57 -3.27 2.18 -17.46
C MET A 57 -2.19 1.75 -18.45
N THR A 58 -1.70 0.52 -18.32
CA THR A 58 -0.75 -0.06 -19.29
C THR A 58 -1.45 -0.41 -20.60
N ASN A 59 -0.90 -0.02 -21.75
CA ASN A 59 -1.55 -0.22 -23.05
C ASN A 59 -1.41 -1.65 -23.58
N ASP A 60 -0.40 -2.39 -23.12
CA ASP A 60 -0.06 -3.74 -23.55
C ASP A 60 -0.82 -4.84 -22.81
N ILE A 61 -1.59 -4.49 -21.77
CA ILE A 61 -2.40 -5.43 -20.99
C ILE A 61 -3.87 -5.10 -21.20
N PRO A 62 -4.71 -6.08 -21.59
CA PRO A 62 -6.14 -5.84 -21.80
C PRO A 62 -6.83 -5.44 -20.49
N ASP A 63 -7.90 -4.66 -20.61
CA ASP A 63 -8.74 -4.34 -19.46
C ASP A 63 -9.50 -5.58 -18.98
N ARG A 64 -9.63 -5.69 -17.66
CA ARG A 64 -10.39 -6.68 -16.89
C ARG A 64 -11.91 -6.46 -16.98
N THR A 65 -12.39 -5.98 -18.13
CA THR A 65 -13.81 -5.71 -18.42
C THR A 65 -14.48 -6.88 -19.14
N SER A 66 -13.69 -7.81 -19.67
CA SER A 66 -14.13 -8.99 -20.41
C SER A 66 -13.16 -10.14 -20.19
N GLY A 67 -13.67 -11.36 -20.00
CA GLY A 67 -12.85 -12.56 -19.80
C GLY A 67 -13.34 -13.51 -18.69
N GLY A 68 -14.27 -13.05 -17.85
CA GLY A 68 -14.99 -13.90 -16.91
C GLY A 68 -16.17 -14.59 -17.58
N CYS A 69 -16.20 -15.92 -17.57
CA CYS A 69 -17.28 -16.69 -18.18
C CYS A 69 -17.74 -17.86 -17.32
N ARG A 70 -19.06 -18.06 -17.24
CA ARG A 70 -19.68 -19.18 -16.56
C ARG A 70 -20.32 -20.11 -17.60
N ARG A 71 -19.64 -21.23 -17.88
CA ARG A 71 -20.05 -22.31 -18.79
C ARG A 71 -20.42 -23.53 -17.97
N SER A 72 -21.69 -23.78 -17.75
CA SER A 72 -22.18 -25.02 -17.11
C SER A 72 -21.51 -25.36 -15.76
N GLY A 73 -21.86 -24.62 -14.71
CA GLY A 73 -21.36 -24.79 -13.34
C GLY A 73 -21.68 -23.57 -12.47
N SER A 74 -21.38 -23.62 -11.16
CA SER A 74 -21.56 -22.46 -10.27
C SER A 74 -20.44 -21.42 -10.36
N SER A 75 -19.23 -21.83 -10.80
CA SER A 75 -18.02 -21.00 -10.73
C SER A 75 -17.64 -20.37 -12.06
N CYS A 76 -17.07 -19.18 -12.00
CA CYS A 76 -16.53 -18.46 -13.16
C CYS A 76 -15.13 -18.97 -13.52
N THR A 77 -14.84 -19.10 -14.81
CA THR A 77 -13.48 -19.19 -15.36
C THR A 77 -13.00 -17.81 -15.79
N TRP A 78 -11.70 -17.57 -15.74
CA TRP A 78 -11.12 -16.24 -15.96
C TRP A 78 -9.98 -16.32 -16.97
N HIS A 79 -10.22 -15.85 -18.20
CA HIS A 79 -9.22 -15.85 -19.26
C HIS A 79 -9.28 -14.55 -20.05
N TYR A 80 -8.13 -13.92 -20.26
CA TYR A 80 -8.03 -12.74 -21.09
C TYR A 80 -8.43 -13.11 -22.53
N ALA A 81 -9.09 -12.18 -23.23
CA ALA A 81 -9.65 -12.38 -24.56
C ALA A 81 -10.76 -13.46 -24.68
N ASP A 82 -11.25 -14.03 -23.58
CA ASP A 82 -12.42 -14.88 -23.61
C ASP A 82 -13.70 -14.04 -23.84
N ASN A 83 -14.33 -14.27 -24.98
CA ASN A 83 -15.54 -13.56 -25.41
C ASN A 83 -16.82 -14.08 -24.73
N CYS A 84 -16.78 -15.25 -24.09
CA CYS A 84 -17.91 -15.86 -23.41
C CYS A 84 -19.18 -16.00 -24.28
N LEU A 85 -19.03 -16.42 -25.55
CA LEU A 85 -20.19 -16.64 -26.45
C LEU A 85 -21.05 -17.85 -26.06
N ASP A 86 -20.51 -18.75 -25.24
CA ASP A 86 -21.05 -20.04 -24.85
C ASP A 86 -21.40 -20.11 -23.35
N GLY A 87 -21.52 -18.97 -22.68
CA GLY A 87 -21.82 -18.91 -21.26
C GLY A 87 -22.36 -17.56 -20.80
N GLN A 88 -22.47 -17.40 -19.48
CA GLN A 88 -22.86 -16.13 -18.87
C GLN A 88 -21.63 -15.35 -18.42
N ARG A 89 -21.54 -14.07 -18.82
CA ARG A 89 -20.46 -13.19 -18.39
C ARG A 89 -20.48 -12.97 -16.88
N CYS A 90 -19.32 -13.13 -16.27
CA CYS A 90 -19.14 -12.88 -14.85
C CYS A 90 -18.84 -11.41 -14.59
N ALA A 91 -19.39 -10.86 -13.50
CA ALA A 91 -19.17 -9.48 -13.10
C ALA A 91 -17.74 -9.29 -12.57
N THR A 92 -17.15 -8.16 -12.94
CA THR A 92 -15.83 -7.73 -12.44
C THR A 92 -15.94 -6.30 -11.92
N THR A 93 -15.47 -6.06 -10.71
CA THR A 93 -15.33 -4.69 -10.21
C THR A 93 -14.08 -4.06 -10.82
N THR A 94 -14.27 -2.90 -11.45
CA THR A 94 -13.20 -2.15 -12.12
C THR A 94 -13.08 -0.71 -11.62
N VAL A 95 -13.95 -0.31 -10.69
CA VAL A 95 -13.96 1.04 -10.11
C VAL A 95 -12.76 1.17 -9.18
N GLN A 96 -12.04 2.27 -9.36
CA GLN A 96 -10.88 2.65 -8.55
C GLN A 96 -11.34 3.17 -7.19
N ASP A 97 -10.52 2.90 -6.18
CA ASP A 97 -10.67 3.44 -4.84
C ASP A 97 -9.96 4.79 -4.79
N TYR A 98 -10.58 5.80 -5.40
CA TYR A 98 -9.99 7.12 -5.62
C TYR A 98 -9.36 7.68 -4.32
N LEU A 99 -8.11 8.15 -4.41
CA LEU A 99 -7.27 8.70 -3.32
C LEU A 99 -6.86 7.74 -2.21
N SER A 100 -7.22 6.45 -2.25
CA SER A 100 -6.78 5.49 -1.22
C SER A 100 -5.25 5.31 -1.18
N ASP A 101 -4.58 5.45 -2.32
CA ASP A 101 -3.12 5.39 -2.46
C ASP A 101 -2.42 6.61 -1.85
N GLU A 102 -2.93 7.81 -2.12
CA GLU A 102 -2.43 9.05 -1.53
C GLU A 102 -2.68 9.07 -0.02
N PHE A 103 -3.89 8.69 0.41
CA PHE A 103 -4.23 8.62 1.82
C PHE A 103 -3.33 7.64 2.58
N ALA A 104 -3.09 6.44 2.04
CA ALA A 104 -2.18 5.47 2.63
C ALA A 104 -0.75 6.01 2.77
N GLN A 105 -0.24 6.69 1.74
CA GLN A 105 1.08 7.33 1.80
C GLN A 105 1.12 8.45 2.84
N ASN A 106 0.10 9.31 2.89
CA ASN A 106 0.02 10.41 3.84
C ASN A 106 -0.04 9.91 5.30
N VAL A 107 -0.79 8.85 5.58
CA VAL A 107 -0.81 8.22 6.91
C VAL A 107 0.59 7.73 7.31
N ALA A 108 1.31 7.08 6.39
CA ALA A 108 2.67 6.61 6.65
C ALA A 108 3.66 7.76 6.90
N GLU A 109 3.59 8.82 6.10
CA GLU A 109 4.44 10.00 6.27
C GLU A 109 4.12 10.74 7.57
N GLU A 110 2.85 10.88 7.95
CA GLU A 110 2.47 11.54 9.21
C GLU A 110 2.96 10.77 10.45
N LEU A 111 2.93 9.43 10.42
CA LEU A 111 3.52 8.61 11.48
C LEU A 111 5.04 8.83 11.59
N ASN A 112 5.74 8.91 10.46
CA ASN A 112 7.16 9.19 10.41
C ASN A 112 7.47 10.62 10.90
N ASN A 113 6.68 11.60 10.48
CA ASN A 113 6.90 13.00 10.78
C ASN A 113 6.66 13.33 12.25
N LYS A 114 5.61 12.78 12.83
CA LYS A 114 5.18 13.12 14.19
C LYS A 114 5.83 12.24 15.26
N TYR A 115 6.13 10.99 14.92
CA TYR A 115 6.54 9.99 15.90
C TYR A 115 7.82 9.24 15.52
N ASN A 116 8.44 9.54 14.37
CA ASN A 116 9.56 8.77 13.81
C ASN A 116 9.24 7.26 13.67
N LEU A 117 7.95 6.95 13.52
CA LEU A 117 7.44 5.60 13.28
C LEU A 117 7.24 5.40 11.78
N LYS A 118 7.96 4.45 11.22
CA LYS A 118 8.00 4.12 9.80
C LYS A 118 7.27 2.80 9.62
N PRO A 119 5.97 2.81 9.26
CA PRO A 119 5.26 1.58 8.95
C PRO A 119 5.80 0.99 7.64
N PHE A 120 5.62 -0.31 7.45
CA PHE A 120 5.79 -0.92 6.13
C PHE A 120 4.64 -0.47 5.22
N VAL A 121 4.91 -0.21 3.94
CA VAL A 121 3.89 0.28 3.01
C VAL A 121 3.92 -0.50 1.70
N VAL A 122 2.75 -0.93 1.21
CA VAL A 122 2.59 -1.59 -0.10
C VAL A 122 1.35 -1.05 -0.82
N ILE A 123 1.56 -0.23 -1.86
CA ILE A 123 0.48 0.48 -2.56
C ILE A 123 0.47 0.08 -4.04
N GLY A 124 -0.68 -0.35 -4.55
CA GLY A 124 -0.90 -0.64 -5.96
C GLY A 124 -0.92 0.64 -6.80
N LYS A 125 -0.18 0.66 -7.91
CA LYS A 125 -0.08 1.79 -8.85
C LYS A 125 -0.87 1.54 -10.14
N TRP A 126 -0.98 0.30 -10.58
CA TRP A 126 -1.81 -0.06 -11.72
C TRP A 126 -3.29 0.05 -11.36
N HIS A 127 -4.06 0.57 -12.32
CA HIS A 127 -5.51 0.72 -12.15
C HIS A 127 -6.18 -0.65 -11.98
N ARG A 128 -7.28 -0.71 -11.21
CA ARG A 128 -8.05 -1.95 -10.95
C ARG A 128 -8.55 -2.66 -12.22
N LYS A 129 -8.74 -1.89 -13.30
CA LYS A 129 -9.03 -2.41 -14.65
C LYS A 129 -7.89 -3.24 -15.24
N LYS A 130 -6.65 -3.10 -14.79
CA LYS A 130 -5.53 -3.91 -15.28
C LYS A 130 -5.30 -5.12 -14.38
N VAL A 131 -5.28 -4.88 -13.08
CA VAL A 131 -5.09 -5.91 -12.06
C VAL A 131 -5.92 -5.55 -10.83
N ASP A 132 -6.72 -6.49 -10.33
CA ASP A 132 -7.36 -6.33 -9.03
C ASP A 132 -6.49 -6.98 -7.95
N PHE A 133 -5.65 -6.18 -7.28
CA PHE A 133 -4.74 -6.67 -6.23
C PHE A 133 -5.45 -7.21 -4.97
N ASN A 134 -6.78 -7.12 -4.86
CA ASN A 134 -7.57 -7.67 -3.74
C ASN A 134 -8.59 -8.73 -4.22
N ARG A 135 -8.15 -9.54 -5.19
CA ARG A 135 -8.85 -10.73 -5.69
C ARG A 135 -7.89 -11.91 -5.84
N GLU A 136 -8.48 -13.11 -5.89
CA GLU A 136 -7.78 -14.35 -6.24
C GLU A 136 -7.11 -14.18 -7.61
N ILE A 137 -5.91 -14.74 -7.81
CA ILE A 137 -5.02 -14.37 -8.91
C ILE A 137 -5.65 -14.59 -10.29
N ASN A 138 -6.44 -15.66 -10.48
CA ASN A 138 -7.06 -15.92 -11.78
C ASN A 138 -8.10 -14.85 -12.10
N GLU A 139 -8.96 -14.52 -11.12
CA GLU A 139 -9.92 -13.44 -11.25
C GLU A 139 -9.21 -12.11 -11.48
N ALA A 140 -8.26 -11.78 -10.59
CA ALA A 140 -7.52 -10.52 -10.54
C ALA A 140 -6.83 -10.14 -11.84
N THR A 141 -6.44 -11.14 -12.64
CA THR A 141 -5.52 -10.98 -13.77
C THR A 141 -6.12 -11.48 -15.09
N LEU A 142 -7.27 -12.15 -15.05
CA LEU A 142 -7.79 -12.95 -16.16
C LEU A 142 -6.74 -13.89 -16.76
N ASN A 143 -5.84 -14.40 -15.92
CA ASN A 143 -4.71 -15.22 -16.34
C ASN A 143 -3.78 -14.58 -17.39
N HIS A 144 -3.75 -13.24 -17.50
CA HIS A 144 -2.77 -12.55 -18.35
C HIS A 144 -1.38 -12.60 -17.70
N PRO A 145 -0.31 -13.06 -18.38
CA PRO A 145 1.01 -13.29 -17.77
C PRO A 145 1.61 -12.07 -17.05
N GLU A 146 1.55 -10.90 -17.68
CA GLU A 146 2.08 -9.65 -17.09
C GLU A 146 1.25 -9.19 -15.89
N ALA A 147 -0.06 -9.44 -15.91
CA ALA A 147 -0.96 -9.11 -14.81
C ALA A 147 -0.71 -10.04 -13.61
N ILE A 148 -0.44 -11.34 -13.87
CA ILE A 148 0.02 -12.31 -12.86
C ILE A 148 1.31 -11.83 -12.20
N ASN A 149 2.29 -11.37 -12.97
CA ASN A 149 3.57 -10.89 -12.41
C ASN A 149 3.37 -9.62 -11.56
N ALA A 150 2.52 -8.70 -12.01
CA ALA A 150 2.16 -7.52 -11.24
C ALA A 150 1.47 -7.89 -9.91
N HIS A 151 0.46 -8.79 -9.95
CA HIS A 151 -0.25 -9.29 -8.76
C HIS A 151 0.71 -9.97 -7.78
N LYS A 152 1.55 -10.89 -8.27
CA LYS A 152 2.57 -11.56 -7.45
C LYS A 152 3.55 -10.56 -6.83
N SER A 153 4.01 -9.55 -7.57
CA SER A 153 4.89 -8.52 -7.04
C SER A 153 4.26 -7.80 -5.84
N TYR A 154 2.98 -7.46 -5.91
CA TYR A 154 2.27 -6.84 -4.79
C TYR A 154 2.22 -7.78 -3.57
N HIS A 155 1.75 -9.03 -3.74
CA HIS A 155 1.58 -9.96 -2.63
C HIS A 155 2.88 -10.50 -2.03
N ILE A 156 3.93 -10.70 -2.84
CA ILE A 156 5.25 -11.09 -2.33
C ILE A 156 5.81 -10.00 -1.42
N ASN A 157 5.65 -8.73 -1.79
CA ASN A 157 6.15 -7.64 -0.96
C ASN A 157 5.31 -7.42 0.33
N LEU A 158 4.00 -7.66 0.28
CA LEU A 158 3.19 -7.78 1.50
C LEU A 158 3.69 -8.91 2.40
N LYS A 159 3.95 -10.10 1.83
CA LYS A 159 4.46 -11.24 2.59
C LYS A 159 5.84 -10.95 3.18
N ASN A 160 6.71 -10.24 2.45
CA ASN A 160 8.01 -9.80 2.95
C ASN A 160 7.87 -8.85 4.15
N ALA A 161 6.92 -7.92 4.11
CA ALA A 161 6.64 -7.03 5.24
C ALA A 161 6.11 -7.81 6.46
N ILE A 162 5.17 -8.74 6.25
CA ILE A 162 4.65 -9.62 7.31
C ILE A 162 5.78 -10.41 7.95
N ASN A 163 6.61 -11.08 7.15
CA ASN A 163 7.72 -11.90 7.66
C ASN A 163 8.71 -11.06 8.48
N LYS A 164 9.02 -9.83 8.04
CA LYS A 164 9.89 -8.91 8.80
C LYS A 164 9.27 -8.54 10.16
N ILE A 165 7.96 -8.28 10.19
CA ILE A 165 7.26 -8.00 11.45
C ILE A 165 7.25 -9.20 12.38
N GLU A 166 6.94 -10.40 11.87
CA GLU A 166 6.95 -11.63 12.65
C GLU A 166 8.33 -11.90 13.25
N GLN A 167 9.39 -11.72 12.46
CA GLN A 167 10.78 -11.90 12.91
C GLN A 167 11.21 -10.89 13.97
N GLN A 168 10.81 -9.63 13.83
CA GLN A 168 11.29 -8.55 14.70
C GLN A 168 10.42 -8.29 15.94
N TYR A 169 9.11 -8.47 15.81
CA TYR A 169 8.13 -8.10 16.85
C TYR A 169 7.22 -9.26 17.28
N GLY A 170 7.28 -10.42 16.61
CA GLY A 170 6.41 -11.57 16.84
C GLY A 170 4.98 -11.40 16.30
N LYS A 171 4.44 -10.18 16.34
CA LYS A 171 3.12 -9.82 15.80
C LYS A 171 3.05 -8.36 15.35
N GLY A 172 2.10 -8.05 14.49
CA GLY A 172 1.79 -6.68 14.09
C GLY A 172 0.39 -6.53 13.53
N LEU A 173 0.12 -5.36 13.00
CA LEU A 173 -1.16 -4.99 12.41
C LEU A 173 -0.99 -4.73 10.91
N LEU A 174 -1.89 -5.26 10.08
CA LEU A 174 -2.02 -4.88 8.68
C LEU A 174 -3.33 -4.12 8.51
N ILE A 175 -3.25 -2.90 7.98
CA ILE A 175 -4.39 -2.06 7.63
C ILE A 175 -4.45 -1.97 6.12
N ASP A 176 -5.53 -2.52 5.54
CA ASP A 176 -5.79 -2.47 4.11
C ASP A 176 -6.80 -1.36 3.81
N ILE A 177 -6.33 -0.30 3.15
CA ILE A 177 -7.06 0.93 2.90
C ILE A 177 -7.78 0.83 1.57
N HIS A 178 -9.09 0.99 1.64
CA HIS A 178 -9.99 1.02 0.52
C HIS A 178 -10.82 2.30 0.51
N GLY A 179 -11.28 2.67 -0.69
CA GLY A 179 -12.25 3.74 -0.90
C GLY A 179 -13.62 3.13 -1.20
N GLN A 180 -14.67 3.65 -0.57
CA GLN A 180 -16.04 3.29 -0.94
C GLN A 180 -16.65 4.42 -1.76
N GLY A 181 -17.21 4.10 -2.92
CA GLY A 181 -18.00 5.05 -3.67
C GLY A 181 -19.26 5.43 -2.88
N VAL A 182 -19.48 6.73 -2.66
CA VAL A 182 -20.81 7.25 -2.33
C VAL A 182 -21.60 7.26 -3.62
N GLY A 183 -22.63 6.42 -3.71
CA GLY A 183 -23.61 6.54 -4.79
C GLY A 183 -24.15 7.96 -4.80
N LYS A 184 -24.09 8.63 -5.95
CA LYS A 184 -24.84 9.86 -6.16
C LYS A 184 -26.28 9.51 -6.52
#